data_AF-A0AA37LBK1-F1
#
_entry.id   AF-A0AA37LBK1-F1
#
_cell.length_a   1.000
_cell.length_b   1.000
_cell.length_c   1.000
_cell.angle_alpha   90.00
_cell.angle_beta   90.00
_cell.angle_gamma   90.00
#
_symmetry.space_group_name_H-M   'P 1'
#
loop_
_entity.id
_entity.type
_entity.pdbx_description
1 polymer ?
#
loop_
_entity_poly.entity_id
_entity_poly.type
_entity_poly.pdbx_seq_one_letter_code
_entity_poly.pdbx_strand_id
1 'polypeptide(L)' 'MQNFRCKVTNPARSKKLGVAKAPVACRDDSKKCVAGPKQMIAWNQAEGNNVADIGYSPGYNARMGFKPGAQTDIFV' A
#
# COMPACT_ATOMS: atom_id res chain seq x y z
N MET A 1 11.28 -0.57 -10.12
CA MET A 1 10.04 0.23 -10.23
C MET A 1 9.96 0.76 -11.66
N GLN A 2 8.78 0.74 -12.29
CA GLN A 2 8.60 1.26 -13.65
C GLN A 2 7.34 2.12 -13.67
N ASN A 3 7.49 3.36 -14.15
CA ASN A 3 6.40 4.33 -14.19
C ASN A 3 5.81 4.40 -15.59
N PHE A 4 4.49 4.48 -15.67
CA PHE A 4 3.75 4.56 -16.92
C PHE A 4 2.63 5.59 -16.83
N ARG A 5 2.27 6.17 -17.98
CA ARG A 5 1.10 7.05 -18.08
C ARG A 5 -0.16 6.20 -18.02
N CYS A 6 -1.06 6.49 -17.08
CA CYS A 6 -2.33 5.79 -16.92
C CYS A 6 -3.53 6.75 -16.91
N LYS A 7 -4.73 6.23 -17.19
CA LYS A 7 -6.00 6.95 -17.14
C LYS A 7 -7.09 6.01 -16.62
N VAL A 8 -7.93 6.48 -15.70
CA VAL A 8 -9.14 5.78 -15.27
C VAL A 8 -10.27 6.08 -16.26
N THR A 9 -10.91 5.06 -16.80
CA THR A 9 -12.09 5.17 -17.68
C THR A 9 -13.37 4.85 -16.90
N ASN A 10 -14.50 5.44 -17.29
CA ASN A 10 -15.82 5.25 -16.64
C ASN A 10 -15.84 5.51 -15.12
N PRO A 11 -15.39 6.68 -14.63
CA PRO A 11 -15.39 6.97 -13.21
C PRO A 11 -16.82 7.12 -12.68
N ALA A 12 -17.25 6.19 -11.82
CA ALA A 12 -18.60 6.20 -11.25
C ALA A 12 -18.84 7.30 -10.20
N ARG A 13 -17.78 7.80 -9.53
CA ARG A 13 -17.82 8.91 -8.56
C ARG A 13 -16.46 9.64 -8.48
N SER A 14 -16.49 10.94 -8.21
CA SER A 14 -15.31 11.78 -7.95
C SER A 14 -14.83 11.71 -6.49
N LYS A 15 -14.75 10.51 -5.89
CA LYS A 15 -14.19 10.39 -4.54
C LYS A 15 -12.69 10.72 -4.58
N LYS A 16 -12.26 11.60 -3.69
CA LYS A 16 -10.83 11.90 -3.53
C LYS A 16 -10.15 10.71 -2.86
N LEU A 17 -8.91 10.46 -3.25
CA LEU A 17 -8.06 9.52 -2.51
C LEU A 17 -7.66 10.15 -1.18
N GLY A 18 -7.57 9.33 -0.13
CA GLY A 18 -6.97 9.75 1.12
C GLY A 18 -5.44 9.87 1.03
N VAL A 19 -4.83 10.42 2.07
CA VAL A 19 -3.36 10.52 2.16
C VAL A 19 -2.77 9.15 2.46
N ALA A 20 -1.97 8.64 1.53
CA ALA A 20 -1.36 7.33 1.65
C ALA A 20 -0.28 7.27 2.74
N LYS A 21 -0.29 6.21 3.54
CA LYS A 21 0.71 5.94 4.59
C LYS A 21 1.60 4.76 4.21
N ALA A 22 2.83 4.72 4.73
CA ALA A 22 3.70 3.57 4.54
C ALA A 22 3.05 2.29 5.08
N PRO A 23 3.15 1.14 4.39
CA PRO A 23 2.63 -0.11 4.90
C PRO A 23 3.47 -0.62 6.07
N VAL A 24 2.83 -1.31 7.01
CA VAL A 24 3.48 -1.91 8.19
C VAL A 24 3.27 -3.41 8.15
N ALA A 25 4.28 -4.18 8.55
CA ALA A 25 4.14 -5.61 8.73
C ALA A 25 3.13 -5.92 9.84
N CYS A 26 2.11 -6.69 9.49
CA CYS A 26 0.98 -7.00 10.35
C CYS A 26 0.58 -8.48 10.24
N ARG A 27 1.54 -9.35 9.87
CA ARG A 27 1.33 -10.79 9.67
C ARG A 27 0.67 -11.46 10.87
N ASP A 28 1.18 -11.17 12.07
CA ASP A 28 0.79 -11.87 13.29
C ASP A 28 -0.40 -11.18 14.00
N ASP A 29 -0.75 -9.96 13.59
CA ASP A 29 -1.93 -9.23 14.08
C ASP A 29 -2.45 -8.28 13.00
N SER A 30 -3.55 -8.68 12.35
CA SER A 30 -4.18 -7.91 11.28
C SER A 30 -4.74 -6.57 11.76
N LYS A 31 -4.97 -6.39 13.06
CA LYS A 31 -5.45 -5.12 13.62
C LYS A 31 -4.36 -4.04 13.57
N LYS A 32 -3.09 -4.43 13.44
CA LYS A 32 -1.96 -3.51 13.28
C LYS A 32 -1.74 -3.09 11.82
N CYS A 33 -2.47 -3.67 10.87
CA CYS A 33 -2.35 -3.28 9.48
C CYS A 33 -2.80 -1.83 9.27
N VAL A 34 -2.13 -1.14 8.36
CA VAL A 34 -2.55 0.19 7.91
C VAL A 34 -3.83 0.09 7.08
N ALA A 35 -4.91 0.61 7.63
CA ALA A 35 -6.17 0.79 6.93
C ALA A 35 -6.12 1.96 5.95
N GLY A 36 -6.89 1.86 4.87
CA GLY A 36 -6.99 2.89 3.86
C GLY A 36 -5.81 2.93 2.87
N PRO A 37 -5.56 4.10 2.23
CA PRO A 37 -4.56 4.21 1.17
C PRO A 37 -3.16 3.95 1.71
N LYS A 38 -2.43 3.07 1.02
CA LYS A 38 -1.06 2.69 1.34
C LYS A 38 -0.12 3.14 0.23
N GLN A 39 1.09 3.55 0.61
CA GLN A 39 2.17 3.82 -0.32
C GLN A 39 2.68 2.53 -0.96
N MET A 40 3.41 2.66 -2.07
CA MET A 40 4.21 1.55 -2.60
C MET A 40 5.26 1.12 -1.57
N ILE A 41 5.65 -0.15 -1.61
CA ILE A 41 6.75 -0.66 -0.80
C ILE A 41 8.07 -0.20 -1.45
N ALA A 42 8.83 0.63 -0.74
CA ALA A 42 10.22 0.95 -1.01
C ALA A 42 11.09 0.27 0.07
N TRP A 43 11.87 -0.72 -0.33
CA TRP A 43 12.66 -1.57 0.58
C TRP A 43 13.97 -2.02 -0.08
N ASN A 44 14.99 -2.29 0.74
CA ASN A 44 16.34 -2.70 0.33
C ASN A 44 17.03 -1.74 -0.65
N GLN A 45 16.86 -0.44 -0.41
CA GLN A 45 17.55 0.66 -1.10
C GLN A 45 18.59 1.30 -0.16
N ALA A 46 19.57 2.02 -0.71
CA ALA A 46 20.54 2.76 0.10
C ALA A 46 19.91 3.88 0.93
N GLU A 47 18.85 4.50 0.40
CA GLU A 47 18.07 5.55 1.05
C GLU A 47 16.58 5.47 0.63
N GLY A 48 15.71 6.18 1.34
CA GLY A 48 14.30 6.30 0.95
C GLY A 48 13.44 5.05 1.17
N ASN A 49 13.91 4.08 1.96
CA ASN A 49 13.08 2.96 2.39
C ASN A 49 11.91 3.48 3.25
N ASN A 50 10.71 2.99 2.99
CA ASN A 50 9.51 3.34 3.78
C ASN A 50 8.97 2.15 4.60
N VAL A 51 9.57 0.97 4.46
CA VAL A 51 9.31 -0.19 5.30
C VAL A 51 10.56 -0.47 6.12
N ALA A 52 10.38 -0.65 7.43
CA ALA A 52 11.46 -1.04 8.34
C ALA A 52 12.03 -2.43 7.99
N ASP A 53 13.20 -2.76 8.51
CA ASP A 53 13.66 -4.15 8.46
C ASP A 53 12.80 -5.01 9.38
N ILE A 54 12.10 -5.96 8.78
CA ILE A 54 11.14 -6.87 9.43
C ILE A 54 11.65 -8.32 9.44
N GLY A 55 12.92 -8.55 9.07
CA GLY A 55 13.55 -9.88 9.03
C GLY A 55 13.11 -10.75 7.85
N TYR A 56 12.30 -10.21 6.93
CA TYR A 56 11.91 -10.85 5.67
C TYR A 56 11.56 -9.78 4.63
N SER A 57 11.57 -10.18 3.35
CA SER A 57 11.16 -9.28 2.27
C SER A 57 9.68 -8.91 2.39
N PRO A 58 9.31 -7.62 2.45
CA PRO A 58 7.92 -7.20 2.36
C PRO A 58 7.34 -7.56 1.00
N GLY A 59 6.02 -7.79 0.95
CA GLY A 59 5.31 -8.08 -0.29
C GLY A 59 3.93 -7.44 -0.33
N TYR A 60 3.38 -7.28 -1.54
CA TYR A 60 2.02 -6.80 -1.76
C TYR A 60 1.00 -7.89 -1.45
N ASN A 61 0.87 -8.24 -0.16
CA ASN A 61 -0.01 -9.29 0.33
C ASN A 61 -0.58 -8.96 1.72
N ALA A 62 -1.38 -9.89 2.25
CA ALA A 62 -2.06 -9.73 3.55
C ALA A 62 -1.09 -9.49 4.72
N ARG A 63 0.17 -9.93 4.65
CA ARG A 63 1.17 -9.72 5.71
C ARG A 63 1.56 -8.24 5.86
N MET A 64 1.34 -7.44 4.81
CA MET A 64 1.56 -6.00 4.79
C MET A 64 0.22 -5.22 4.67
N GLY A 65 -0.92 -5.88 4.88
CA GLY A 65 -2.24 -5.27 4.82
C GLY A 65 -2.79 -5.00 3.42
N PHE A 66 -2.20 -5.57 2.36
CA PHE A 66 -2.75 -5.49 1.00
C PHE A 66 -3.72 -6.65 0.77
N LYS A 67 -4.99 -6.34 0.50
CA LYS A 67 -6.00 -7.36 0.19
C LYS A 67 -5.85 -7.84 -1.26
N PRO A 68 -6.18 -9.10 -1.57
CA PRO A 68 -6.30 -9.52 -2.97
C PRO A 68 -7.34 -8.66 -3.71
N GLY A 69 -7.00 -8.23 -4.93
CA GLY A 69 -7.87 -7.41 -5.76
C GLY A 69 -7.84 -5.91 -5.43
N ALA A 70 -8.95 -5.23 -5.70
CA ALA A 70 -9.05 -3.78 -5.58
C ALA A 70 -9.00 -3.31 -4.12
N GLN A 71 -8.22 -2.26 -3.85
CA GLN A 71 -8.20 -1.59 -2.55
C GLN A 71 -9.36 -0.57 -2.51
N THR A 72 -10.49 -0.94 -1.93
CA THR A 72 -11.73 -0.14 -1.97
C THR A 72 -11.85 0.84 -0.81
N ASP A 73 -10.93 0.81 0.16
CA ASP A 73 -10.89 1.65 1.36
C ASP A 73 -9.99 2.88 1.22
N ILE A 74 -9.52 3.19 0.00
CA ILE A 74 -8.51 4.24 -0.24
C ILE A 74 -9.06 5.67 -0.35
N PHE A 75 -10.36 5.85 -0.21
CA PHE A 75 -11.06 7.11 -0.46
C PHE A 75 -11.37 7.88 0.84
N VAL A 76 -11.53 9.19 0.72
CA VAL A 76 -12.13 10.08 1.76
C VAL A 76 -13.57 10.44 1.43
#